data_AF-A0A0Q8JGI6-F1
#
_entry.id   AF-A0A0Q8JGI6-F1
#
_cell.length_a   1.000
_cell.length_b   1.000
_cell.length_c   1.000
_cell.angle_alpha   90.00
_cell.angle_beta   90.00
_cell.angle_gamma   90.00
#
_symmetry.space_group_name_H-M   'P 1'
#
loop_
_entity.id
_entity.type
_entity.pdbx_description
1 polymer ?
#
loop_
_entity_poly.entity_id
_entity_poly.type
_entity_poly.pdbx_seq_one_letter_code
_entity_poly.pdbx_strand_id
1 'polypeptide(L)'
;MLYAGAGNGALTGADGAAGGYRGGTGLIAEAFTLTALDAQRFQVVGALAGDLGVATVGQPFEHDRLRFRINAGSTAFAAGDRFTLNTSPPWTLVRRWGVRNSNFRTGNFTNLSALFDNSMDTWGTRAVADLPAIAGIEMIGPAAIRAITIGIGDSGARGAAAFELQRSDDGAAWSPVQAWSGVRWPSARARQTFLVAGNPPATRFWRVVFSAANGATPLDCNDLSFHTDVNADFELEDRGQWVVKAPGLDGRQSIFIGAELFEDPARAAYNLNWYGFRSYNPLLSLRTQVNNSGLRHLPLRNGPFAYWLAINGQRVVIVARIGTVYVSAYLGFATAYEPPSLHEYPLIIGACGSTENGTPDATDANFRNFFDPGRFGLAVNYPDNVWRLHCNRYASSSNDYGDPDYPKVYPSAMSTNGDRAYLRDNLDGSSPLFPLILGAAAQPRHGWGEFDGCAWTTGFSTASESRIEREGATWLAFQNTFRISPDNYFALKMD
;
A
#
# COMPACT_ATOMS: atom_id res chain seq x y z
N MET A 1 1.91 -19.17 10.91
CA MET A 1 1.31 -20.16 11.84
C MET A 1 2.25 -21.36 11.97
N LEU A 2 2.44 -21.93 13.17
CA LEU A 2 3.25 -23.17 13.34
C LEU A 2 2.40 -24.29 13.93
N TYR A 3 2.43 -25.47 13.31
CA TYR A 3 1.80 -26.70 13.83
C TYR A 3 2.86 -27.73 14.20
N ALA A 4 2.66 -28.43 15.32
CA ALA A 4 3.47 -29.56 15.74
C ALA A 4 2.56 -30.65 16.32
N GLY A 5 2.58 -31.86 15.74
CA GLY A 5 1.69 -32.92 16.18
C GLY A 5 1.53 -34.05 15.16
N ALA A 6 0.78 -35.09 15.54
CA ALA A 6 0.51 -36.26 14.71
C ALA A 6 -0.68 -36.07 13.75
N GLY A 7 -1.67 -35.26 14.13
CA GLY A 7 -2.81 -34.94 13.27
C GLY A 7 -2.42 -34.13 12.05
N ASN A 8 -3.26 -34.13 11.01
CA ASN A 8 -3.04 -33.34 9.79
C ASN A 8 -4.24 -32.44 9.44
N GLY A 9 -5.05 -32.10 10.44
CA GLY A 9 -6.12 -31.12 10.26
C GLY A 9 -5.58 -29.70 10.06
N ALA A 10 -6.48 -28.77 9.75
CA ALA A 10 -6.12 -27.42 9.34
C ALA A 10 -6.93 -26.35 10.08
N LEU A 11 -6.34 -25.17 10.23
CA LEU A 11 -7.01 -24.00 10.81
C LEU A 11 -7.54 -23.08 9.71
N THR A 12 -8.79 -22.65 9.84
CA THR A 12 -9.47 -21.71 8.93
C THR A 12 -10.09 -20.53 9.68
N GLY A 13 -10.68 -19.59 8.94
CA GLY A 13 -11.50 -18.53 9.54
C GLY A 13 -12.67 -19.13 10.32
N ALA A 14 -13.18 -18.39 11.29
CA ALA A 14 -14.36 -18.81 12.08
C ALA A 14 -15.58 -19.09 11.16
N ASP A 15 -15.68 -18.37 10.04
CA ASP A 15 -16.68 -18.56 8.98
C ASP A 15 -16.40 -19.78 8.07
N GLY A 16 -15.27 -20.48 8.24
CA GLY A 16 -14.84 -21.57 7.38
C GLY A 16 -14.14 -21.12 6.09
N ALA A 17 -13.94 -19.81 5.88
CA ALA A 17 -13.22 -19.32 4.72
C ALA A 17 -11.72 -19.67 4.80
N ALA A 18 -11.11 -19.93 3.65
CA ALA A 18 -9.65 -20.05 3.54
C ALA A 18 -8.99 -18.74 3.99
N GLY A 19 -7.95 -18.83 4.84
CA GLY A 19 -7.25 -17.65 5.36
C GLY A 19 -6.89 -17.63 6.85
N GLY A 20 -6.82 -18.77 7.53
CA GLY A 20 -6.30 -18.86 8.91
C GLY A 20 -7.19 -18.20 9.97
N TYR A 21 -6.61 -17.85 11.13
CA TYR A 21 -7.30 -17.22 12.26
C TYR A 21 -7.40 -15.69 12.08
N ARG A 22 -8.29 -15.04 12.83
CA ARG A 22 -8.42 -13.58 12.91
C ARG A 22 -8.42 -13.09 14.34
N GLY A 23 -7.96 -11.88 14.60
CA GLY A 23 -8.17 -11.26 15.90
C GLY A 23 -9.64 -10.87 16.14
N GLY A 24 -10.06 -10.85 17.39
CA GLY A 24 -11.37 -10.33 17.81
C GLY A 24 -11.41 -8.81 17.96
N THR A 25 -12.50 -8.27 18.50
CA THR A 25 -12.69 -6.82 18.72
C THR A 25 -11.73 -6.22 19.75
N GLY A 26 -11.23 -7.02 20.69
CA GLY A 26 -10.26 -6.65 21.71
C GLY A 26 -8.86 -7.21 21.45
N LEU A 27 -8.54 -7.54 20.20
CA LEU A 27 -7.25 -8.14 19.84
C LEU A 27 -6.09 -7.20 20.23
N ILE A 28 -5.03 -7.80 20.75
CA ILE A 28 -3.76 -7.13 21.02
C ILE A 28 -2.63 -7.94 20.40
N ALA A 29 -1.42 -7.41 20.49
CA ALA A 29 -0.23 -8.18 20.20
C ALA A 29 -0.03 -9.30 21.22
N GLU A 30 -0.17 -10.55 20.79
CA GLU A 30 -0.10 -11.69 21.69
C GLU A 30 0.09 -13.01 20.94
N ALA A 31 0.85 -13.93 21.55
CA ALA A 31 0.97 -15.30 21.09
C ALA A 31 -0.11 -16.19 21.74
N PHE A 32 -0.70 -17.09 20.95
CA PHE A 32 -1.67 -18.08 21.38
C PHE A 32 -1.14 -19.49 21.14
N THR A 33 -1.40 -20.35 22.11
CA THR A 33 -1.12 -21.77 22.07
C THR A 33 -2.45 -22.52 22.12
N LEU A 34 -2.71 -23.31 21.09
CA LEU A 34 -3.87 -24.19 21.03
C LEU A 34 -3.34 -25.60 21.17
N THR A 35 -3.60 -26.26 22.31
CA THR A 35 -3.10 -27.61 22.59
C THR A 35 -4.26 -28.59 22.58
N ALA A 36 -4.18 -29.62 21.74
CA ALA A 36 -5.14 -30.71 21.70
C ALA A 36 -5.20 -31.40 23.06
N LEU A 37 -6.38 -31.40 23.66
CA LEU A 37 -6.72 -32.23 24.83
C LEU A 37 -7.03 -33.67 24.37
N ASP A 38 -7.64 -33.79 23.20
CA ASP A 38 -7.97 -35.02 22.50
C ASP A 38 -8.18 -34.72 20.99
N ALA A 39 -8.68 -35.70 20.23
CA ALA A 39 -8.89 -35.58 18.79
C ALA A 39 -9.92 -34.51 18.37
N GLN A 40 -10.75 -34.01 19.29
CA GLN A 40 -11.86 -33.11 19.02
C GLN A 40 -11.78 -31.78 19.78
N ARG A 41 -10.95 -31.67 20.82
CA ARG A 41 -10.91 -30.50 21.71
C ARG A 41 -9.52 -29.93 21.85
N PHE A 42 -9.41 -28.60 21.78
CA PHE A 42 -8.18 -27.86 21.92
C PHE A 42 -8.32 -26.81 23.03
N GLN A 43 -7.44 -26.86 24.02
CA GLN A 43 -7.30 -25.80 25.01
C GLN A 43 -6.64 -24.58 24.37
N VAL A 44 -7.28 -23.41 24.46
CA VAL A 44 -6.77 -22.15 23.89
C VAL A 44 -6.21 -21.30 25.01
N VAL A 45 -4.91 -20.99 24.93
CA VAL A 45 -4.21 -20.16 25.92
C VAL A 45 -3.48 -19.03 25.22
N GLY A 46 -3.80 -17.80 25.58
CA GLY A 46 -3.04 -16.61 25.22
C GLY A 46 -1.93 -16.33 26.23
N ALA A 47 -0.77 -15.87 25.76
CA ALA A 47 0.37 -15.53 26.61
C ALA A 47 0.10 -14.38 27.61
N LEU A 48 -0.87 -13.50 27.33
CA LEU A 48 -1.28 -12.35 28.14
C LEU A 48 -2.73 -12.49 28.62
N ALA A 49 -3.63 -12.97 27.77
CA ALA A 49 -5.04 -13.16 28.06
C ALA A 49 -5.31 -14.40 28.95
N GLY A 50 -4.33 -15.31 29.06
CA GLY A 50 -4.46 -16.53 29.86
C GLY A 50 -5.32 -17.58 29.17
N ASP A 51 -6.12 -18.32 29.92
CA ASP A 51 -7.04 -19.33 29.38
C ASP A 51 -8.25 -18.65 28.70
N LEU A 52 -8.48 -18.94 27.42
CA LEU A 52 -9.62 -18.43 26.64
C LEU A 52 -10.75 -19.47 26.48
N GLY A 53 -10.55 -20.69 27.01
CA GLY A 53 -11.47 -21.81 26.91
C GLY A 53 -11.07 -22.87 25.89
N VAL A 54 -12.00 -23.78 25.63
CA VAL A 54 -11.78 -24.95 24.77
C VAL A 54 -12.44 -24.77 23.42
N ALA A 55 -11.66 -24.83 22.35
CA ALA A 55 -12.15 -24.91 20.97
C ALA A 55 -12.51 -26.36 20.62
N THR A 56 -13.58 -26.53 19.84
CA THR A 56 -14.02 -27.83 19.34
C THR A 56 -13.79 -27.93 17.84
N VAL A 57 -13.20 -29.04 17.39
CA VAL A 57 -12.98 -29.32 15.97
C VAL A 57 -14.31 -29.28 15.22
N GLY A 58 -14.31 -28.61 14.07
CA GLY A 58 -15.49 -28.40 13.25
C GLY A 58 -16.40 -27.28 13.74
N GLN A 59 -16.10 -26.58 14.84
CA GLN A 59 -16.91 -25.45 15.33
C GLN A 59 -16.13 -24.14 15.33
N PRO A 60 -16.80 -22.98 15.10
CA PRO A 60 -16.17 -21.69 15.27
C PRO A 60 -15.81 -21.48 16.75
N PHE A 61 -14.58 -21.03 16.98
CA PHE A 61 -14.15 -20.47 18.25
C PHE A 61 -14.23 -18.95 18.13
N GLU A 62 -15.06 -18.32 18.97
CA GLU A 62 -15.24 -16.87 18.99
C GLU A 62 -14.85 -16.30 20.35
N HIS A 63 -13.89 -15.38 20.34
CA HIS A 63 -13.46 -14.64 21.52
C HIS A 63 -12.99 -13.24 21.10
N ASP A 64 -13.06 -12.27 22.02
CA ASP A 64 -12.64 -10.88 21.76
C ASP A 64 -11.16 -10.75 21.39
N ARG A 65 -10.33 -11.73 21.78
CA ARG A 65 -8.91 -11.77 21.42
C ARG A 65 -8.63 -12.48 20.10
N LEU A 66 -9.33 -13.58 19.83
CA LEU A 66 -8.97 -14.54 18.79
C LEU A 66 -10.21 -15.27 18.27
N ARG A 67 -10.29 -15.45 16.95
CA ARG A 67 -11.38 -16.13 16.25
C ARG A 67 -10.83 -17.08 15.19
N PHE A 68 -11.27 -18.33 15.18
CA PHE A 68 -10.82 -19.35 14.21
C PHE A 68 -11.78 -20.54 14.15
N ARG A 69 -11.49 -21.50 13.27
CA ARG A 69 -12.07 -22.85 13.26
C ARG A 69 -10.97 -23.87 13.02
N ILE A 70 -10.97 -24.97 13.78
CA ILE A 70 -10.09 -26.12 13.53
C ILE A 70 -10.89 -27.15 12.74
N ASN A 71 -10.36 -27.62 11.62
CA ASN A 71 -10.99 -28.64 10.78
C ASN A 71 -10.22 -29.96 10.91
N ALA A 72 -10.96 -31.06 10.99
CA ALA A 72 -10.36 -32.39 11.00
C ALA A 72 -9.65 -32.68 9.67
N GLY A 73 -8.52 -33.37 9.75
CA GLY A 73 -7.82 -33.94 8.59
C GLY A 73 -8.12 -35.43 8.44
N SER A 74 -7.40 -36.09 7.53
CA SER A 74 -7.49 -37.55 7.35
C SER A 74 -6.85 -38.34 8.49
N THR A 75 -5.87 -37.75 9.18
CA THR A 75 -5.27 -38.24 10.42
C THR A 75 -5.81 -37.39 11.57
N ALA A 76 -6.47 -38.05 12.52
CA ALA A 76 -7.03 -37.38 13.69
C ALA A 76 -5.94 -36.72 14.55
N PHE A 77 -6.28 -35.61 15.20
CA PHE A 77 -5.40 -34.99 16.19
C PHE A 77 -5.21 -35.93 17.40
N ALA A 78 -4.04 -35.84 18.03
CA ALA A 78 -3.71 -36.53 19.27
C ALA A 78 -3.51 -35.53 20.40
N ALA A 79 -3.71 -35.98 21.65
CA ALA A 79 -3.42 -35.15 22.82
C ALA A 79 -1.97 -34.67 22.78
N GLY A 80 -1.76 -33.36 22.93
CA GLY A 80 -0.45 -32.71 22.82
C GLY A 80 -0.16 -32.08 21.46
N ASP A 81 -0.94 -32.36 20.41
CA ASP A 81 -0.84 -31.65 19.14
C ASP A 81 -1.07 -30.14 19.36
N ARG A 82 -0.27 -29.28 18.71
CA ARG A 82 -0.22 -27.85 19.04
C ARG A 82 -0.22 -26.96 17.81
N PHE A 83 -1.08 -25.93 17.83
CA PHE A 83 -0.93 -24.75 16.98
C PHE A 83 -0.37 -23.57 17.79
N THR A 84 0.54 -22.81 17.19
CA THR A 84 1.03 -21.53 17.71
C THR A 84 0.67 -20.41 16.74
N LEU A 85 -0.07 -19.42 17.26
CA LEU A 85 -0.64 -18.30 16.52
C LEU A 85 -0.17 -16.98 17.13
N ASN A 86 -0.12 -15.91 16.35
CA ASN A 86 0.16 -14.56 16.86
C ASN A 86 -0.86 -13.55 16.31
N THR A 87 -1.46 -12.72 17.16
CA THR A 87 -2.22 -11.55 16.70
C THR A 87 -1.41 -10.28 16.88
N SER A 88 -1.74 -9.24 16.12
CA SER A 88 -1.29 -7.87 16.34
C SER A 88 -2.44 -6.93 15.96
N PRO A 89 -2.55 -5.73 16.56
CA PRO A 89 -3.59 -4.75 16.21
C PRO A 89 -3.69 -4.55 14.69
N PRO A 90 -4.85 -4.20 14.14
CA PRO A 90 -4.95 -3.91 12.72
C PRO A 90 -4.16 -2.64 12.40
N TRP A 91 -3.65 -2.58 11.16
CA TRP A 91 -3.14 -1.33 10.60
C TRP A 91 -4.28 -0.33 10.51
N THR A 92 -3.99 0.93 10.82
CA THR A 92 -4.99 2.00 10.80
C THR A 92 -4.74 2.94 9.63
N LEU A 93 -5.80 3.25 8.89
CA LEU A 93 -5.77 4.30 7.87
C LEU A 93 -5.88 5.65 8.57
N VAL A 94 -4.80 6.43 8.57
CA VAL A 94 -4.79 7.76 9.22
C VAL A 94 -5.06 8.89 8.23
N ARG A 95 -4.86 8.63 6.92
CA ARG A 95 -5.22 9.54 5.84
C ARG A 95 -5.61 8.78 4.59
N ARG A 96 -6.67 9.24 3.93
CA ARG A 96 -6.94 8.96 2.52
C ARG A 96 -7.52 10.22 1.91
N TRP A 97 -6.85 10.75 0.91
CA TRP A 97 -7.23 12.00 0.29
C TRP A 97 -6.78 11.99 -1.16
N GLY A 98 -7.61 12.57 -2.02
CA GLY A 98 -7.29 12.86 -3.40
C GLY A 98 -8.19 12.06 -4.33
N VAL A 99 -7.96 12.30 -5.59
CA VAL A 99 -8.73 11.77 -6.70
C VAL A 99 -7.78 11.12 -7.67
N ARG A 100 -8.35 10.32 -8.57
CA ARG A 100 -7.61 9.80 -9.71
C ARG A 100 -7.16 10.92 -10.62
N ASN A 101 -6.21 10.61 -11.50
CA ASN A 101 -5.61 11.60 -12.36
C ASN A 101 -6.65 12.33 -13.25
N SER A 102 -6.22 13.42 -13.87
CA SER A 102 -7.10 14.28 -14.68
C SER A 102 -7.79 13.57 -15.88
N ASN A 103 -7.26 12.44 -16.35
CA ASN A 103 -7.89 11.64 -17.42
C ASN A 103 -9.12 10.87 -16.93
N PHE A 104 -9.33 10.73 -15.62
CA PHE A 104 -10.52 10.11 -15.03
C PHE A 104 -11.60 11.14 -14.64
N ARG A 105 -11.39 12.42 -14.95
CA ARG A 105 -12.42 13.45 -14.79
C ARG A 105 -13.51 13.21 -15.83
N THR A 106 -14.76 13.38 -15.41
CA THR A 106 -15.93 13.21 -16.29
C THR A 106 -16.65 14.54 -16.44
N GLY A 107 -17.17 14.82 -17.64
CA GLY A 107 -17.92 16.06 -17.86
C GLY A 107 -18.07 16.41 -19.33
N ASN A 108 -18.84 17.47 -19.58
CA ASN A 108 -19.21 17.90 -20.93
C ASN A 108 -18.91 19.40 -21.20
N PHE A 109 -18.06 20.01 -20.40
CA PHE A 109 -17.50 21.34 -20.65
C PHE A 109 -16.51 21.32 -21.81
N THR A 110 -16.46 22.37 -22.63
CA THR A 110 -15.53 22.48 -23.77
C THR A 110 -14.05 22.51 -23.32
N ASN A 111 -13.77 22.88 -22.07
CA ASN A 111 -12.43 22.83 -21.47
C ASN A 111 -12.56 22.32 -20.01
N LEU A 112 -12.89 21.04 -19.86
CA LEU A 112 -13.17 20.43 -18.56
C LEU A 112 -11.98 20.51 -17.59
N SER A 113 -10.74 20.40 -18.09
CA SER A 113 -9.54 20.46 -17.26
C SER A 113 -9.38 21.81 -16.55
N ALA A 114 -9.87 22.90 -17.14
CA ALA A 114 -9.81 24.23 -16.54
C ALA A 114 -10.71 24.42 -15.33
N LEU A 115 -11.55 23.45 -14.98
CA LEU A 115 -12.28 23.45 -13.71
C LEU A 115 -11.42 22.90 -12.56
N PHE A 116 -10.31 22.22 -12.85
CA PHE A 116 -9.55 21.44 -11.86
C PHE A 116 -8.06 21.81 -11.83
N ASP A 117 -7.64 22.85 -12.56
CA ASP A 117 -6.24 23.22 -12.74
C ASP A 117 -5.72 24.23 -11.70
N ASN A 118 -6.59 24.67 -10.78
CA ASN A 118 -6.31 25.70 -9.77
C ASN A 118 -5.83 27.04 -10.38
N SER A 119 -6.34 27.38 -11.57
CA SER A 119 -6.05 28.64 -12.25
C SER A 119 -7.31 29.50 -12.36
N MET A 120 -7.19 30.79 -12.06
CA MET A 120 -8.31 31.73 -12.18
C MET A 120 -8.45 32.33 -13.59
N ASP A 121 -7.47 32.10 -14.47
CA ASP A 121 -7.37 32.69 -15.82
C ASP A 121 -7.81 31.73 -16.94
N THR A 122 -8.16 30.50 -16.58
CA THR A 122 -8.67 29.45 -17.48
C THR A 122 -10.09 29.08 -17.03
N TRP A 123 -10.98 28.73 -17.96
CA TRP A 123 -12.32 28.27 -17.60
C TRP A 123 -12.88 27.30 -18.63
N GLY A 124 -13.71 26.39 -18.13
CA GLY A 124 -14.60 25.60 -18.96
C GLY A 124 -15.88 26.37 -19.28
N THR A 125 -16.42 26.16 -20.47
CA THR A 125 -17.71 26.73 -20.86
C THR A 125 -18.70 25.66 -21.31
N ARG A 126 -19.99 25.99 -21.19
CA ARG A 126 -21.10 25.25 -21.78
C ARG A 126 -22.17 26.24 -22.25
N ALA A 127 -22.66 26.11 -23.48
CA ALA A 127 -23.77 26.96 -23.92
C ALA A 127 -25.01 26.71 -23.05
N VAL A 128 -25.76 27.76 -22.70
CA VAL A 128 -26.95 27.64 -21.84
C VAL A 128 -28.02 26.74 -22.47
N ALA A 129 -28.12 26.73 -23.80
CA ALA A 129 -29.02 25.85 -24.54
C ALA A 129 -28.66 24.36 -24.43
N ASP A 130 -27.42 24.03 -24.06
CA ASP A 130 -26.90 22.66 -23.98
C ASP A 130 -26.77 22.16 -22.53
N LEU A 131 -27.42 22.84 -21.58
CA LEU A 131 -27.50 22.41 -20.19
C LEU A 131 -28.40 21.16 -20.07
N PRO A 132 -28.12 20.27 -19.09
CA PRO A 132 -27.18 20.45 -17.99
C PRO A 132 -25.70 20.28 -18.36
N ALA A 133 -24.85 21.11 -17.75
CA ALA A 133 -23.41 20.88 -17.75
C ALA A 133 -23.05 19.94 -16.59
N ILE A 134 -22.08 19.07 -16.79
CA ILE A 134 -21.65 18.08 -15.80
C ILE A 134 -20.14 18.16 -15.65
N ALA A 135 -19.66 18.12 -14.42
CA ALA A 135 -18.26 17.93 -14.10
C ALA A 135 -18.13 17.06 -12.84
N GLY A 136 -17.27 16.04 -12.88
CA GLY A 136 -17.18 15.02 -11.86
C GLY A 136 -15.79 14.41 -11.70
N ILE A 137 -15.63 13.74 -10.57
CA ILE A 137 -14.37 13.23 -10.05
C ILE A 137 -14.53 11.77 -9.62
N GLU A 138 -13.44 11.01 -9.71
CA GLU A 138 -13.33 9.70 -9.08
C GLU A 138 -12.31 9.80 -7.94
N MET A 139 -12.74 9.53 -6.72
CA MET A 139 -11.87 9.41 -5.55
C MET A 139 -11.11 8.09 -5.55
N ILE A 140 -9.91 8.08 -4.97
CA ILE A 140 -9.11 6.86 -4.79
C ILE A 140 -9.69 5.86 -3.77
N GLY A 141 -10.71 6.29 -3.02
CA GLY A 141 -11.56 5.43 -2.21
C GLY A 141 -12.80 6.19 -1.75
N PRO A 142 -13.81 5.49 -1.19
CA PRO A 142 -15.04 6.14 -0.78
C PRO A 142 -14.79 7.24 0.26
N ALA A 143 -15.31 8.44 0.02
CA ALA A 143 -15.37 9.51 1.01
C ALA A 143 -16.66 10.34 0.83
N ALA A 144 -17.08 10.98 1.91
CA ALA A 144 -18.23 11.89 1.90
C ALA A 144 -17.77 13.31 1.57
N ILE A 145 -18.50 14.00 0.70
CA ILE A 145 -18.28 15.42 0.42
C ILE A 145 -19.06 16.27 1.43
N ARG A 146 -18.36 17.24 2.03
CA ARG A 146 -18.86 18.18 3.04
C ARG A 146 -19.04 19.58 2.51
N ALA A 147 -18.28 19.95 1.49
CA ALA A 147 -18.46 21.20 0.78
C ALA A 147 -18.01 21.06 -0.67
N ILE A 148 -18.54 21.90 -1.53
CA ILE A 148 -18.01 22.11 -2.88
C ILE A 148 -17.69 23.58 -3.05
N THR A 149 -16.62 23.88 -3.78
CA THR A 149 -16.29 25.25 -4.15
C THR A 149 -16.40 25.39 -5.64
N ILE A 150 -17.11 26.42 -6.08
CA ILE A 150 -17.30 26.76 -7.48
C ILE A 150 -16.73 28.15 -7.68
N GLY A 151 -15.92 28.32 -8.72
CA GLY A 151 -15.46 29.59 -9.24
C GLY A 151 -16.03 29.87 -10.62
N ILE A 152 -16.14 31.15 -10.97
CA ILE A 152 -16.61 31.60 -12.28
C ILE A 152 -15.52 32.36 -13.03
N GLY A 153 -15.63 32.41 -14.35
CA GLY A 153 -14.65 33.06 -15.22
C GLY A 153 -14.87 34.58 -15.29
N ASP A 154 -15.32 35.06 -16.44
CA ASP A 154 -15.22 36.47 -16.82
C ASP A 154 -16.42 37.33 -16.44
N SER A 155 -17.54 36.74 -16.00
CA SER A 155 -18.75 37.50 -15.70
C SER A 155 -19.67 36.82 -14.69
N GLY A 156 -20.15 37.58 -13.70
CA GLY A 156 -21.16 37.10 -12.74
C GLY A 156 -22.47 36.62 -13.38
N ALA A 157 -22.78 37.10 -14.59
CA ALA A 157 -23.97 36.67 -15.34
C ALA A 157 -23.81 35.29 -15.99
N ARG A 158 -22.57 34.83 -16.21
CA ARG A 158 -22.24 33.53 -16.79
C ARG A 158 -22.05 32.43 -15.74
N GLY A 159 -21.95 32.80 -14.47
CA GLY A 159 -21.89 31.84 -13.38
C GLY A 159 -23.19 31.05 -13.20
N ALA A 160 -23.07 29.87 -12.59
CA ALA A 160 -24.20 28.98 -12.33
C ALA A 160 -25.24 29.60 -11.37
N ALA A 161 -26.50 29.62 -11.78
CA ALA A 161 -27.64 30.06 -10.97
C ALA A 161 -28.29 28.91 -10.19
N ALA A 162 -28.16 27.68 -10.72
CA ALA A 162 -28.64 26.47 -10.08
C ALA A 162 -27.75 25.29 -10.45
N PHE A 163 -27.50 24.42 -9.47
CA PHE A 163 -26.72 23.20 -9.63
C PHE A 163 -27.05 22.18 -8.54
N GLU A 164 -26.67 20.92 -8.77
CA GLU A 164 -26.89 19.81 -7.85
C GLU A 164 -25.64 18.96 -7.68
N LEU A 165 -25.29 18.62 -6.43
CA LEU A 165 -24.29 17.62 -6.11
C LEU A 165 -24.94 16.23 -6.21
N GLN A 166 -24.31 15.33 -6.94
CA GLN A 166 -24.73 13.94 -7.08
C GLN A 166 -23.60 12.98 -6.72
N ARG A 167 -23.97 11.78 -6.27
CA ARG A 167 -23.06 10.69 -5.93
C ARG A 167 -23.38 9.43 -6.73
N SER A 168 -22.38 8.56 -6.88
CA SER A 168 -22.54 7.23 -7.47
C SER A 168 -21.58 6.23 -6.83
N ASP A 169 -22.04 4.98 -6.71
CA ASP A 169 -21.26 3.86 -6.20
C ASP A 169 -20.52 3.10 -7.32
N ASP A 170 -21.04 3.16 -8.55
CA ASP A 170 -20.56 2.43 -9.74
C ASP A 170 -20.09 3.33 -10.90
N GLY A 171 -20.27 4.64 -10.79
CA GLY A 171 -19.99 5.63 -11.83
C GLY A 171 -21.07 5.72 -12.92
N ALA A 172 -22.09 4.87 -12.88
CA ALA A 172 -23.14 4.76 -13.90
C ALA A 172 -24.51 5.22 -13.37
N ALA A 173 -24.94 4.72 -12.22
CA ALA A 173 -26.17 5.11 -11.56
C ALA A 173 -25.91 6.27 -10.58
N TRP A 174 -26.59 7.40 -10.80
CA TRP A 174 -26.36 8.63 -10.03
C TRP A 174 -27.57 8.98 -9.16
N SER A 175 -27.31 9.34 -7.91
CA SER A 175 -28.32 9.78 -6.95
C SER A 175 -28.05 11.23 -6.52
N PRO A 176 -29.10 12.07 -6.38
CA PRO A 176 -28.96 13.42 -5.89
C PRO A 176 -28.55 13.44 -4.41
N VAL A 177 -27.76 14.44 -4.02
CA VAL A 177 -27.35 14.69 -2.63
C VAL A 177 -27.92 16.01 -2.13
N GLN A 178 -27.66 17.09 -2.84
CA GLN A 178 -28.17 18.42 -2.50
C GLN A 178 -28.19 19.33 -3.72
N ALA A 179 -29.23 20.15 -3.82
CA ALA A 179 -29.37 21.17 -4.85
C ALA A 179 -29.25 22.59 -4.26
N TRP A 180 -28.65 23.48 -5.03
CA TRP A 180 -28.62 24.92 -4.76
C TRP A 180 -29.28 25.65 -5.92
N SER A 181 -30.07 26.66 -5.59
CA SER A 181 -30.78 27.49 -6.58
C SER A 181 -30.75 28.96 -6.15
N GLY A 182 -30.93 29.87 -7.11
CA GLY A 182 -30.86 31.30 -6.87
C GLY A 182 -29.46 31.82 -6.54
N VAL A 183 -28.42 31.05 -6.85
CA VAL A 183 -27.02 31.42 -6.59
C VAL A 183 -26.65 32.66 -7.40
N ARG A 184 -26.00 33.64 -6.76
CA ARG A 184 -25.59 34.90 -7.38
C ARG A 184 -24.10 35.10 -7.26
N TRP A 185 -23.50 35.61 -8.32
CA TRP A 185 -22.06 35.85 -8.40
C TRP A 185 -21.79 37.36 -8.41
N PRO A 186 -21.05 37.89 -7.43
CA PRO A 186 -20.92 39.34 -7.22
C PRO A 186 -20.04 40.03 -8.28
N SER A 187 -19.06 39.33 -8.84
CA SER A 187 -18.10 39.86 -9.82
C SER A 187 -17.54 38.73 -10.69
N ALA A 188 -16.87 39.08 -11.78
CA ALA A 188 -15.98 38.14 -12.47
C ALA A 188 -14.98 37.52 -11.47
N ARG A 189 -14.53 36.29 -11.75
CA ARG A 189 -13.52 35.55 -10.97
C ARG A 189 -13.91 35.32 -9.51
N ALA A 190 -15.19 35.45 -9.18
CA ALA A 190 -15.69 35.17 -7.85
C ALA A 190 -15.67 33.66 -7.58
N ARG A 191 -15.34 33.31 -6.33
CA ARG A 191 -15.34 31.94 -5.80
C ARG A 191 -16.30 31.86 -4.63
N GLN A 192 -17.10 30.80 -4.57
CA GLN A 192 -18.03 30.55 -3.46
C GLN A 192 -17.97 29.09 -3.03
N THR A 193 -17.96 28.88 -1.72
CA THR A 193 -18.02 27.55 -1.10
C THR A 193 -19.43 27.27 -0.61
N PHE A 194 -19.96 26.12 -1.00
CA PHE A 194 -21.30 25.65 -0.68
C PHE A 194 -21.20 24.45 0.24
N LEU A 195 -21.73 24.59 1.46
CA LEU A 195 -21.77 23.52 2.45
C LEU A 195 -22.84 22.48 2.08
N VAL A 196 -22.46 21.20 2.20
CA VAL A 196 -23.38 20.07 2.08
C VAL A 196 -24.02 19.85 3.45
N ALA A 197 -25.34 19.91 3.51
CA ALA A 197 -26.11 19.66 4.71
C ALA A 197 -26.04 18.18 5.09
N GLY A 198 -25.90 17.93 6.39
CA GLY A 198 -25.86 16.57 6.94
C GLY A 198 -24.58 15.79 6.64
N ASN A 199 -24.70 14.47 6.61
CA ASN A 199 -23.59 13.55 6.36
C ASN A 199 -23.94 12.59 5.22
N PRO A 200 -23.62 12.93 3.96
CA PRO A 200 -23.95 12.06 2.85
C PRO A 200 -23.13 10.76 2.92
N PRO A 201 -23.64 9.65 2.37
CA PRO A 201 -22.88 8.41 2.30
C PRO A 201 -21.55 8.60 1.58
N ALA A 202 -20.51 7.93 2.06
CA ALA A 202 -19.21 7.93 1.41
C ALA A 202 -19.26 7.10 0.13
N THR A 203 -18.87 7.70 -1.00
CA THR A 203 -18.84 7.04 -2.32
C THR A 203 -17.58 7.41 -3.08
N ARG A 204 -17.25 6.67 -4.15
CA ARG A 204 -16.08 6.95 -4.99
C ARG A 204 -16.34 8.03 -6.03
N PHE A 205 -17.55 8.08 -6.57
CA PHE A 205 -17.87 8.96 -7.69
C PHE A 205 -18.74 10.12 -7.22
N TRP A 206 -18.34 11.33 -7.59
CA TRP A 206 -19.02 12.57 -7.26
C TRP A 206 -19.07 13.47 -8.50
N ARG A 207 -20.19 14.18 -8.69
CA ARG A 207 -20.30 15.17 -9.76
C ARG A 207 -21.20 16.33 -9.36
N VAL A 208 -20.98 17.48 -9.99
CA VAL A 208 -21.90 18.61 -9.97
C VAL A 208 -22.62 18.67 -11.32
N VAL A 209 -23.94 18.82 -11.26
CA VAL A 209 -24.82 19.00 -12.42
C VAL A 209 -25.31 20.44 -12.41
N PHE A 210 -24.80 21.26 -13.33
CA PHE A 210 -25.17 22.66 -13.48
C PHE A 210 -26.40 22.76 -14.38
N SER A 211 -27.50 23.30 -13.85
CA SER A 211 -28.80 23.30 -14.53
C SER A 211 -29.25 24.67 -15.03
N ALA A 212 -28.64 25.76 -14.54
CA ALA A 212 -28.94 27.12 -15.02
C ALA A 212 -27.75 28.08 -14.85
N ALA A 213 -27.68 29.13 -15.68
CA ALA A 213 -26.78 30.29 -15.53
C ALA A 213 -27.57 31.54 -15.10
N ASN A 214 -26.89 32.56 -14.57
CA ASN A 214 -27.53 33.74 -13.98
C ASN A 214 -28.17 34.73 -14.97
N GLY A 215 -27.85 34.65 -16.25
CA GLY A 215 -28.48 35.52 -17.26
C GLY A 215 -27.68 35.74 -18.54
N ALA A 216 -26.47 35.19 -18.65
CA ALA A 216 -25.67 35.23 -19.87
C ALA A 216 -25.27 33.83 -20.33
N THR A 217 -24.87 33.75 -21.60
CA THR A 217 -24.28 32.54 -22.22
C THR A 217 -22.86 32.85 -22.70
N PRO A 218 -21.93 31.88 -22.70
CA PRO A 218 -22.07 30.53 -22.11
C PRO A 218 -22.10 30.55 -20.57
N LEU A 219 -22.49 29.45 -19.94
CA LEU A 219 -22.15 29.17 -18.54
C LEU A 219 -20.64 28.98 -18.46
N ASP A 220 -19.97 29.63 -17.51
CA ASP A 220 -18.54 29.44 -17.25
C ASP A 220 -18.26 28.94 -15.82
N CYS A 221 -17.13 28.23 -15.69
CA CYS A 221 -16.61 27.71 -14.44
C CYS A 221 -15.08 27.64 -14.53
N ASN A 222 -14.36 28.31 -13.62
CA ASN A 222 -12.89 28.30 -13.55
C ASN A 222 -12.34 27.48 -12.38
N ASP A 223 -13.20 27.05 -11.45
CA ASP A 223 -12.80 26.17 -10.36
C ASP A 223 -13.98 25.33 -9.93
N LEU A 224 -13.75 24.03 -9.78
CA LEU A 224 -14.63 23.08 -9.15
C LEU A 224 -13.81 22.20 -8.21
N SER A 225 -13.90 22.52 -6.92
CA SER A 225 -13.21 21.80 -5.87
C SER A 225 -14.21 21.05 -4.97
N PHE A 226 -13.87 19.81 -4.59
CA PHE A 226 -14.68 18.96 -3.72
C PHE A 226 -13.94 18.75 -2.40
N HIS A 227 -14.63 18.96 -1.28
CA HIS A 227 -14.02 18.97 0.05
C HIS A 227 -14.60 17.89 0.93
N THR A 228 -13.73 17.11 1.59
CA THR A 228 -14.14 16.08 2.58
C THR A 228 -14.25 16.62 4.00
N ASP A 229 -13.87 17.88 4.22
CA ASP A 229 -14.01 18.62 5.47
C ASP A 229 -14.70 19.98 5.23
N VAL A 230 -15.36 20.51 6.25
CA VAL A 230 -16.09 21.79 6.23
C VAL A 230 -15.17 23.00 6.19
N ASN A 231 -13.94 22.87 6.70
CA ASN A 231 -12.98 23.96 6.71
C ASN A 231 -12.42 24.27 5.32
N ALA A 232 -12.60 23.35 4.34
CA ALA A 232 -12.17 23.54 2.95
C ALA A 232 -10.68 23.92 2.79
N ASP A 233 -9.84 23.64 3.79
CA ASP A 233 -8.46 24.12 3.89
C ASP A 233 -7.53 23.55 2.81
N PHE A 234 -8.00 22.55 2.06
CA PHE A 234 -7.16 21.90 1.08
C PHE A 234 -7.90 21.51 -0.20
N GLU A 235 -7.44 22.09 -1.30
CA GLU A 235 -7.84 21.71 -2.64
C GLU A 235 -7.33 20.30 -2.95
N LEU A 236 -8.15 19.52 -3.66
CA LEU A 236 -7.76 18.21 -4.14
C LEU A 236 -6.58 18.37 -5.11
N GLU A 237 -5.36 18.27 -4.59
CA GLU A 237 -4.17 18.07 -5.40
C GLU A 237 -4.41 16.84 -6.30
N ASP A 238 -3.98 16.94 -7.57
CA ASP A 238 -4.06 15.90 -8.62
C ASP A 238 -3.20 14.65 -8.31
N ARG A 239 -3.23 14.15 -7.07
CA ARG A 239 -2.47 12.99 -6.59
C ARG A 239 -3.22 12.31 -5.44
N GLY A 240 -3.92 11.23 -5.75
CA GLY A 240 -4.49 10.36 -4.73
C GLY A 240 -3.41 9.82 -3.79
N GLN A 241 -3.53 10.09 -2.49
CA GLN A 241 -2.57 9.73 -1.46
C GLN A 241 -3.24 9.10 -0.24
N TRP A 242 -2.54 8.19 0.43
CA TRP A 242 -2.95 7.64 1.71
C TRP A 242 -1.76 7.44 2.65
N VAL A 243 -2.07 7.41 3.94
CA VAL A 243 -1.12 7.11 5.00
C VAL A 243 -1.75 6.08 5.92
N VAL A 244 -0.97 5.04 6.22
CA VAL A 244 -1.31 4.01 7.19
C VAL A 244 -0.33 4.05 8.36
N LYS A 245 -0.82 3.61 9.52
CA LYS A 245 -0.04 3.42 10.72
C LYS A 245 -0.08 1.93 11.10
N ALA A 246 1.08 1.28 11.04
CA ALA A 246 1.27 -0.05 11.59
C ALA A 246 1.49 0.03 13.11
N PRO A 247 0.98 -0.95 13.88
CA PRO A 247 1.02 -0.92 15.33
C PRO A 247 2.28 -1.56 15.94
N GLY A 248 3.16 -2.15 15.13
CA GLY A 248 4.26 -2.98 15.60
C GLY A 248 3.83 -4.37 16.03
N LEU A 249 4.82 -5.25 16.24
CA LEU A 249 4.56 -6.61 16.69
C LEU A 249 3.98 -6.67 18.11
N ASP A 250 4.24 -5.65 18.94
CA ASP A 250 3.76 -5.53 20.32
C ASP A 250 2.54 -4.60 20.46
N GLY A 251 2.05 -4.05 19.35
CA GLY A 251 0.90 -3.16 19.31
C GLY A 251 1.14 -1.74 19.85
N ARG A 252 2.37 -1.40 20.24
CA ARG A 252 2.71 -0.11 20.87
C ARG A 252 3.46 0.84 19.95
N GLN A 253 3.85 0.38 18.77
CA GLN A 253 4.60 1.19 17.82
C GLN A 253 3.67 2.05 16.96
N SER A 254 4.25 3.10 16.39
CA SER A 254 3.58 3.98 15.44
C SER A 254 4.41 4.06 14.19
N ILE A 255 4.23 3.09 13.29
CA ILE A 255 5.03 2.97 12.07
C ILE A 255 4.24 3.56 10.92
N PHE A 256 4.68 4.70 10.41
CA PHE A 256 3.98 5.41 9.36
C PHE A 256 4.55 5.09 7.97
N ILE A 257 3.66 4.65 7.09
CA ILE A 257 3.93 4.38 5.68
C ILE A 257 2.87 5.12 4.87
N GLY A 258 3.30 5.80 3.81
CA GLY A 258 2.37 6.44 2.89
C GLY A 258 2.61 6.02 1.46
N ALA A 259 1.57 6.18 0.65
CA ALA A 259 1.66 6.00 -0.79
C ALA A 259 0.87 7.08 -1.52
N GLU A 260 1.33 7.42 -2.71
CA GLU A 260 0.55 8.13 -3.71
C GLU A 260 0.32 7.23 -4.93
N LEU A 261 -0.79 7.45 -5.61
CA LEU A 261 -1.15 6.88 -6.89
C LEU A 261 -0.59 7.79 -7.99
N PHE A 262 0.18 7.20 -8.91
CA PHE A 262 0.62 7.87 -10.13
C PHE A 262 0.02 7.18 -11.35
N GLU A 263 -0.56 7.96 -12.26
CA GLU A 263 -1.21 7.44 -13.47
C GLU A 263 -0.88 8.35 -14.65
N ASP A 264 -0.25 7.77 -15.67
CA ASP A 264 0.00 8.40 -16.96
C ASP A 264 -0.34 7.39 -18.07
N PRO A 265 -1.60 7.41 -18.56
CA PRO A 265 -2.03 6.56 -19.65
C PRO A 265 -1.22 6.71 -20.93
N ALA A 266 -0.66 7.90 -21.23
CA ALA A 266 0.13 8.12 -22.44
C ALA A 266 1.47 7.36 -22.40
N ARG A 267 2.00 7.12 -21.20
CA ARG A 267 3.19 6.29 -20.96
C ARG A 267 2.89 4.87 -20.51
N ALA A 268 1.61 4.53 -20.34
CA ALA A 268 1.15 3.31 -19.67
C ALA A 268 1.83 3.07 -18.30
N ALA A 269 2.12 4.16 -17.58
CA ALA A 269 2.73 4.15 -16.25
C ALA A 269 1.64 4.26 -15.18
N TYR A 270 1.52 3.23 -14.35
CA TYR A 270 0.53 3.16 -13.26
C TYR A 270 1.25 2.64 -12.02
N ASN A 271 1.53 3.51 -11.06
CA ASN A 271 2.47 3.21 -9.99
C ASN A 271 1.88 3.48 -8.62
N LEU A 272 2.27 2.65 -7.67
CA LEU A 272 2.18 2.98 -6.25
C LEU A 272 3.55 3.50 -5.81
N ASN A 273 3.58 4.75 -5.41
CA ASN A 273 4.79 5.46 -5.02
C ASN A 273 4.84 5.57 -3.51
N TRP A 274 5.78 4.85 -2.90
CA TRP A 274 5.86 4.64 -1.46
C TRP A 274 6.79 5.63 -0.76
N TYR A 275 6.43 5.94 0.48
CA TYR A 275 7.16 6.85 1.35
C TYR A 275 7.15 6.34 2.79
N GLY A 276 8.21 6.65 3.52
CA GLY A 276 8.33 6.46 4.95
C GLY A 276 8.66 7.77 5.65
N PHE A 277 8.19 7.89 6.88
CA PHE A 277 8.46 9.04 7.75
C PHE A 277 8.31 8.64 9.22
N ARG A 278 8.97 9.39 10.10
CA ARG A 278 8.99 9.09 11.55
C ARG A 278 7.71 9.48 12.26
N SER A 279 7.03 10.52 11.78
CA SER A 279 5.83 11.06 12.41
C SER A 279 4.87 11.57 11.35
N TYR A 280 3.57 11.47 11.63
CA TYR A 280 2.52 12.00 10.77
C TYR A 280 2.04 13.36 11.25
N ASN A 281 2.06 14.35 10.35
CA ASN A 281 1.38 15.64 10.54
C ASN A 281 0.17 15.72 9.58
N PRO A 282 -1.07 15.82 10.10
CA PRO A 282 -2.27 15.87 9.27
C PRO A 282 -2.38 17.12 8.38
N LEU A 283 -1.66 18.18 8.69
CA LEU A 283 -1.67 19.45 7.95
C LEU A 283 -0.71 19.48 6.75
N LEU A 284 0.18 18.49 6.62
CA LEU A 284 1.16 18.43 5.53
C LEU A 284 0.74 17.37 4.51
N SER A 285 1.04 17.54 3.23
CA SER A 285 0.88 16.50 2.19
C SER A 285 1.86 15.34 2.40
N LEU A 286 1.68 14.23 1.68
CA LEU A 286 2.57 13.06 1.78
C LEU A 286 4.03 13.42 1.50
N ARG A 287 4.28 14.19 0.44
CA ARG A 287 5.62 14.61 0.01
C ARG A 287 6.27 15.62 0.95
N THR A 288 5.47 16.36 1.72
CA THR A 288 5.95 17.40 2.63
C THR A 288 6.01 16.96 4.10
N GLN A 289 5.72 15.69 4.40
CA GLN A 289 5.96 15.13 5.74
C GLN A 289 7.41 15.33 6.17
N VAL A 290 7.63 15.53 7.47
CA VAL A 290 8.96 15.70 8.04
C VAL A 290 9.71 14.37 8.01
N ASN A 291 11.03 14.40 7.74
CA ASN A 291 11.89 13.22 7.68
C ASN A 291 11.35 12.18 6.67
N ASN A 292 11.02 12.64 5.46
CA ASN A 292 10.50 11.79 4.38
C ASN A 292 11.64 11.02 3.67
N SER A 293 11.44 9.74 3.40
CA SER A 293 12.39 8.84 2.72
C SER A 293 12.71 9.18 1.26
N GLY A 294 11.88 10.02 0.65
CA GLY A 294 11.74 10.12 -0.80
C GLY A 294 10.94 8.94 -1.38
N LEU A 295 10.50 9.11 -2.62
CA LEU A 295 9.62 8.21 -3.35
C LEU A 295 10.30 6.89 -3.73
N ARG A 296 9.65 5.76 -3.50
CA ARG A 296 10.00 4.47 -4.13
C ARG A 296 8.84 3.90 -4.93
N HIS A 297 8.98 3.80 -6.25
CA HIS A 297 7.88 3.35 -7.10
C HIS A 297 7.81 1.83 -7.19
N LEU A 298 6.58 1.31 -7.13
CA LEU A 298 6.24 -0.04 -7.51
C LEU A 298 5.43 0.04 -8.82
N PRO A 299 6.02 -0.35 -9.97
CA PRO A 299 5.38 -0.14 -11.24
C PRO A 299 4.40 -1.26 -11.59
N LEU A 300 3.16 -0.89 -11.84
CA LEU A 300 2.03 -1.80 -12.06
C LEU A 300 1.40 -1.56 -13.44
N ARG A 301 0.20 -2.10 -13.64
CA ARG A 301 -0.63 -1.89 -14.84
C ARG A 301 -2.06 -1.54 -14.46
N ASN A 302 -2.72 -0.79 -15.33
CA ASN A 302 -4.15 -0.60 -15.29
C ASN A 302 -4.86 -1.80 -15.94
N GLY A 303 -4.97 -2.88 -15.16
CA GLY A 303 -5.58 -4.14 -15.58
C GLY A 303 -5.45 -5.20 -14.47
N PRO A 304 -6.05 -6.38 -14.65
CA PRO A 304 -5.93 -7.46 -13.67
C PRO A 304 -4.49 -8.00 -13.64
N PHE A 305 -3.97 -8.24 -12.44
CA PHE A 305 -2.68 -8.90 -12.20
C PHE A 305 -2.75 -9.74 -10.92
N ALA A 306 -1.88 -10.75 -10.84
CA ALA A 306 -1.72 -11.54 -9.63
C ALA A 306 -0.82 -10.80 -8.64
N TYR A 307 -1.12 -10.91 -7.35
CA TYR A 307 -0.32 -10.30 -6.30
C TYR A 307 -0.29 -11.17 -5.04
N TRP A 308 0.76 -10.99 -4.25
CA TRP A 308 0.95 -11.59 -2.94
C TRP A 308 1.21 -10.48 -1.93
N LEU A 309 0.59 -10.62 -0.76
CA LEU A 309 0.79 -9.75 0.38
C LEU A 309 1.20 -10.62 1.58
N ALA A 310 2.33 -10.27 2.18
CA ALA A 310 2.73 -10.80 3.48
C ALA A 310 2.78 -9.63 4.45
N ILE A 311 1.93 -9.67 5.48
CA ILE A 311 1.64 -8.54 6.37
C ILE A 311 1.70 -9.01 7.82
N ASN A 312 2.41 -8.26 8.65
CA ASN A 312 2.36 -8.41 10.10
C ASN A 312 2.24 -7.03 10.77
N GLY A 313 2.39 -6.95 12.09
CA GLY A 313 2.26 -5.70 12.84
C GLY A 313 3.29 -4.62 12.45
N GLN A 314 4.41 -4.97 11.84
CA GLN A 314 5.53 -4.04 11.58
C GLN A 314 5.86 -3.80 10.10
N ARG A 315 5.44 -4.70 9.20
CA ARG A 315 5.75 -4.60 7.77
C ARG A 315 4.68 -5.17 6.85
N VAL A 316 4.70 -4.68 5.62
CA VAL A 316 4.02 -5.23 4.45
C VAL A 316 5.09 -5.53 3.39
N VAL A 317 5.03 -6.72 2.81
CA VAL A 317 5.76 -7.05 1.59
C VAL A 317 4.75 -7.33 0.49
N ILE A 318 4.94 -6.67 -0.64
CA ILE A 318 4.09 -6.77 -1.82
C ILE A 318 4.91 -7.43 -2.92
N VAL A 319 4.32 -8.40 -3.60
CA VAL A 319 4.81 -8.89 -4.89
C VAL A 319 3.67 -8.83 -5.89
N ALA A 320 3.90 -8.27 -7.07
CA ALA A 320 2.94 -8.26 -8.16
C ALA A 320 3.55 -8.85 -9.43
N ARG A 321 2.78 -9.71 -10.11
CA ARG A 321 3.17 -10.33 -11.38
C ARG A 321 2.50 -9.60 -12.53
N ILE A 322 3.30 -8.89 -13.32
CA ILE A 322 2.90 -8.17 -14.51
C ILE A 322 3.43 -8.90 -15.74
N GLY A 323 2.59 -9.72 -16.38
CA GLY A 323 3.05 -10.63 -17.44
C GLY A 323 4.08 -11.62 -16.88
N THR A 324 5.33 -11.54 -17.36
CA THR A 324 6.47 -12.35 -16.90
C THR A 324 7.37 -11.62 -15.88
N VAL A 325 7.05 -10.37 -15.52
CA VAL A 325 7.85 -9.52 -14.64
C VAL A 325 7.28 -9.54 -13.22
N TYR A 326 8.14 -9.74 -12.22
CA TYR A 326 7.76 -9.70 -10.81
C TYR A 326 8.35 -8.46 -10.14
N VAL A 327 7.49 -7.54 -9.76
CA VAL A 327 7.87 -6.32 -9.03
C VAL A 327 7.53 -6.49 -7.56
N SER A 328 8.38 -6.00 -6.66
CA SER A 328 8.13 -6.14 -5.23
C SER A 328 8.50 -4.90 -4.43
N ALA A 329 7.81 -4.72 -3.30
CA ALA A 329 8.05 -3.66 -2.34
C ALA A 329 8.13 -4.21 -0.93
N TYR A 330 9.03 -3.65 -0.12
CA TYR A 330 9.13 -3.87 1.31
C TYR A 330 8.87 -2.55 2.04
N LEU A 331 7.88 -2.56 2.93
CA LEU A 331 7.38 -1.38 3.62
C LEU A 331 7.24 -1.68 5.11
N GLY A 332 8.17 -1.23 5.93
CA GLY A 332 8.10 -1.47 7.37
C GLY A 332 9.45 -1.60 8.04
N PHE A 333 9.44 -2.04 9.30
CA PHE A 333 10.67 -2.14 10.08
C PHE A 333 11.57 -3.30 9.62
N ALA A 334 12.87 -3.09 9.73
CA ALA A 334 13.88 -4.14 9.72
C ALA A 334 13.87 -4.89 11.06
N THR A 335 14.45 -6.09 11.08
CA THR A 335 14.95 -6.72 12.30
C THR A 335 16.32 -6.12 12.61
N ALA A 336 16.37 -5.03 13.38
CA ALA A 336 17.62 -4.39 13.77
C ALA A 336 18.42 -5.24 14.77
N TYR A 337 19.74 -5.25 14.63
CA TYR A 337 20.66 -5.88 15.57
C TYR A 337 20.99 -4.96 16.74
N GLU A 338 20.94 -3.64 16.52
CA GLU A 338 21.04 -2.66 17.59
C GLU A 338 19.79 -2.70 18.48
N PRO A 339 19.93 -2.44 19.79
CA PRO A 339 18.79 -2.34 20.69
C PRO A 339 17.90 -1.15 20.30
N PRO A 340 16.59 -1.19 20.62
CA PRO A 340 15.65 -0.11 20.34
C PRO A 340 16.04 1.25 20.92
N SER A 341 16.88 1.30 21.97
CA SER A 341 17.41 2.53 22.55
C SER A 341 18.44 3.25 21.67
N LEU A 342 19.04 2.56 20.69
CA LEU A 342 19.97 3.12 19.72
C LEU A 342 19.31 3.30 18.35
N HIS A 343 18.50 2.32 17.93
CA HIS A 343 17.80 2.36 16.65
C HIS A 343 16.29 2.32 16.87
N GLU A 344 15.72 3.46 17.25
CA GLU A 344 14.30 3.57 17.61
C GLU A 344 13.34 3.35 16.43
N TYR A 345 13.80 3.59 15.20
CA TYR A 345 12.93 3.62 14.02
C TYR A 345 13.60 3.01 12.78
N PRO A 346 13.85 1.68 12.76
CA PRO A 346 14.54 0.97 11.68
C PRO A 346 13.67 0.78 10.43
N LEU A 347 13.04 1.85 9.94
CA LEU A 347 12.10 1.82 8.82
C LEU A 347 12.82 1.65 7.48
N ILE A 348 12.36 0.67 6.70
CA ILE A 348 12.75 0.41 5.33
C ILE A 348 11.61 0.76 4.39
N ILE A 349 11.93 1.47 3.31
CA ILE A 349 11.05 1.69 2.17
C ILE A 349 11.81 1.27 0.91
N GLY A 350 11.42 0.13 0.35
CA GLY A 350 12.03 -0.43 -0.85
C GLY A 350 10.98 -0.78 -1.89
N ALA A 351 11.28 -0.47 -3.15
CA ALA A 351 10.49 -0.90 -4.30
C ALA A 351 11.43 -1.07 -5.51
N CYS A 352 11.03 -0.62 -6.71
CA CYS A 352 11.78 -0.85 -7.94
C CYS A 352 12.64 0.32 -8.43
N GLY A 353 12.49 1.51 -7.85
CA GLY A 353 13.25 2.70 -8.22
C GLY A 353 12.71 3.97 -7.57
N SER A 354 13.21 5.14 -7.97
CA SER A 354 12.91 6.44 -7.33
C SER A 354 12.23 7.49 -8.21
N THR A 355 11.77 7.11 -9.39
CA THR A 355 11.02 7.98 -10.31
C THR A 355 9.52 7.70 -10.21
N GLU A 356 8.67 8.73 -10.34
CA GLU A 356 7.21 8.54 -10.23
C GLU A 356 6.59 7.80 -11.41
N ASN A 357 7.26 7.77 -12.57
CA ASN A 357 6.76 7.27 -13.85
C ASN A 357 7.44 5.98 -14.34
N GLY A 358 8.01 5.18 -13.43
CA GLY A 358 8.55 3.86 -13.79
C GLY A 358 7.51 2.98 -14.48
N THR A 359 7.95 2.05 -15.33
CA THR A 359 7.06 1.10 -16.02
C THR A 359 7.57 -0.32 -15.82
N PRO A 360 6.66 -1.32 -15.79
CA PRO A 360 7.07 -2.72 -15.63
C PRO A 360 7.78 -3.28 -16.87
N ASP A 361 7.83 -2.53 -17.99
CA ASP A 361 8.53 -2.90 -19.22
C ASP A 361 10.00 -2.48 -19.22
N ALA A 362 10.46 -1.79 -18.17
CA ALA A 362 11.86 -1.38 -18.06
C ALA A 362 12.77 -2.61 -18.11
N THR A 363 13.80 -2.56 -18.95
CA THR A 363 14.78 -3.64 -19.13
C THR A 363 16.19 -3.23 -18.72
N ASP A 364 16.34 -2.03 -18.14
CA ASP A 364 17.63 -1.53 -17.72
C ASP A 364 18.14 -2.25 -16.46
N ALA A 365 19.45 -2.15 -16.21
CA ALA A 365 20.07 -2.86 -15.09
C ALA A 365 19.66 -2.32 -13.72
N ASN A 366 19.16 -1.08 -13.63
CA ASN A 366 18.75 -0.43 -12.38
C ASN A 366 17.30 -0.77 -12.01
N PHE A 367 16.48 -1.20 -12.96
CA PHE A 367 15.17 -1.76 -12.65
C PHE A 367 15.32 -3.09 -11.93
N ARG A 368 15.24 -3.06 -10.60
CA ARG A 368 15.42 -4.20 -9.68
C ARG A 368 14.58 -4.01 -8.43
N ASN A 369 14.22 -5.11 -7.78
CA ASN A 369 13.47 -5.15 -6.54
C ASN A 369 14.30 -4.79 -5.29
N PHE A 370 13.62 -4.56 -4.17
CA PHE A 370 14.22 -4.10 -2.90
C PHE A 370 15.33 -4.98 -2.33
N PHE A 371 15.30 -6.30 -2.60
CA PHE A 371 16.26 -7.27 -2.06
C PHE A 371 17.59 -7.28 -2.80
N ASP A 372 17.61 -6.68 -3.99
CA ASP A 372 18.80 -6.50 -4.82
C ASP A 372 18.69 -5.15 -5.52
N PRO A 373 18.72 -4.05 -4.74
CA PRO A 373 18.22 -2.77 -5.20
C PRO A 373 19.12 -2.20 -6.30
N GLY A 374 18.48 -1.72 -7.36
CA GLY A 374 19.14 -0.84 -8.30
C GLY A 374 19.27 0.58 -7.72
N ARG A 375 19.72 1.51 -8.56
CA ARG A 375 19.94 2.90 -8.15
C ARG A 375 18.69 3.50 -7.51
N PHE A 376 18.81 3.83 -6.23
CA PHE A 376 17.81 4.51 -5.42
C PHE A 376 16.48 3.74 -5.25
N GLY A 377 16.46 2.42 -5.47
CA GLY A 377 15.27 1.59 -5.26
C GLY A 377 14.96 1.30 -3.78
N LEU A 378 15.89 1.59 -2.87
CA LEU A 378 15.78 1.29 -1.44
C LEU A 378 16.24 2.47 -0.58
N ALA A 379 15.38 2.89 0.35
CA ALA A 379 15.66 3.88 1.38
C ALA A 379 15.59 3.20 2.75
N VAL A 380 16.55 3.48 3.62
CA VAL A 380 16.50 2.96 4.98
C VAL A 380 16.87 4.01 6.00
N ASN A 381 16.13 4.07 7.10
CA ASN A 381 16.34 4.99 8.20
C ASN A 381 17.31 4.37 9.20
N TYR A 382 18.46 5.00 9.41
CA TYR A 382 19.55 4.51 10.26
C TYR A 382 19.43 5.02 11.71
N PRO A 383 20.24 4.51 12.66
CA PRO A 383 20.19 4.92 14.06
C PRO A 383 20.33 6.44 14.31
N ASP A 384 21.01 7.14 13.42
CA ASP A 384 21.17 8.60 13.45
C ASP A 384 19.96 9.37 12.87
N ASN A 385 18.85 8.69 12.58
CA ASN A 385 17.64 9.22 11.98
C ASN A 385 17.80 9.78 10.55
N VAL A 386 18.87 9.37 9.86
CA VAL A 386 19.16 9.77 8.47
C VAL A 386 18.74 8.67 7.52
N TRP A 387 17.97 9.05 6.50
CA TRP A 387 17.67 8.16 5.37
C TRP A 387 18.90 7.96 4.51
N ARG A 388 19.31 6.70 4.32
CA ARG A 388 20.37 6.32 3.40
C ARG A 388 19.82 5.47 2.27
N LEU A 389 20.37 5.67 1.08
CA LEU A 389 19.97 4.97 -0.13
C LEU A 389 20.83 3.72 -0.29
N HIS A 390 20.21 2.55 -0.32
CA HIS A 390 20.94 1.31 -0.60
C HIS A 390 20.92 1.04 -2.10
N CYS A 391 22.04 0.53 -2.63
CA CYS A 391 22.21 0.29 -4.05
C CYS A 391 23.22 -0.84 -4.28
N ASN A 392 22.75 -1.97 -4.77
CA ASN A 392 23.60 -3.05 -5.28
C ASN A 392 23.99 -2.78 -6.73
N ARG A 393 23.09 -2.27 -7.58
CA ARG A 393 23.40 -1.94 -8.97
C ARG A 393 23.16 -0.47 -9.28
N TYR A 394 24.24 0.29 -9.51
CA TYR A 394 24.14 1.75 -9.72
C TYR A 394 23.83 2.16 -11.16
N ALA A 395 24.40 1.46 -12.14
CA ALA A 395 24.17 1.71 -13.56
C ALA A 395 24.24 0.43 -14.39
N SER A 396 23.87 0.52 -15.66
CA SER A 396 23.95 -0.56 -16.65
C SER A 396 25.33 -1.19 -16.75
N SER A 397 26.40 -0.40 -16.64
CA SER A 397 27.79 -0.85 -16.70
C SER A 397 28.45 -1.11 -15.35
N SER A 398 27.76 -0.89 -14.22
CA SER A 398 28.30 -1.19 -12.89
C SER A 398 28.33 -2.71 -12.64
N ASN A 399 29.06 -3.19 -11.64
CA ASN A 399 28.83 -4.55 -11.12
C ASN A 399 27.68 -4.55 -10.09
N ASP A 400 27.31 -5.71 -9.57
CA ASP A 400 26.26 -5.84 -8.52
C ASP A 400 26.78 -5.46 -7.12
N TYR A 401 28.08 -5.17 -7.03
CA TYR A 401 28.63 -4.46 -5.89
C TYR A 401 28.27 -2.96 -5.96
N GLY A 402 27.96 -2.41 -7.14
CA GLY A 402 27.50 -1.04 -7.33
C GLY A 402 28.55 0.01 -6.96
N ASP A 403 28.09 1.23 -6.75
CA ASP A 403 28.94 2.34 -6.32
C ASP A 403 29.34 2.16 -4.83
N PRO A 404 30.65 2.17 -4.48
CA PRO A 404 31.13 1.90 -3.12
C PRO A 404 30.62 2.87 -2.06
N ASP A 405 30.14 4.05 -2.46
CA ASP A 405 29.65 5.07 -1.52
C ASP A 405 28.25 4.77 -0.98
N TYR A 406 27.54 3.80 -1.57
CA TYR A 406 26.19 3.43 -1.15
C TYR A 406 26.17 2.15 -0.31
N PRO A 407 25.35 2.12 0.76
CA PRO A 407 25.05 0.89 1.50
C PRO A 407 24.51 -0.24 0.61
N LYS A 408 24.65 -1.48 1.07
CA LYS A 408 24.38 -2.70 0.28
C LYS A 408 23.33 -3.58 0.94
N VAL A 409 22.75 -4.48 0.14
CA VAL A 409 21.92 -5.60 0.62
C VAL A 409 22.66 -6.90 0.33
N TYR A 410 23.02 -7.62 1.39
CA TYR A 410 23.69 -8.93 1.32
C TYR A 410 22.66 -10.07 1.47
N PRO A 411 22.88 -11.26 0.89
CA PRO A 411 24.00 -11.62 0.03
C PRO A 411 23.91 -11.04 -1.39
N SER A 412 22.88 -10.26 -1.71
CA SER A 412 22.66 -9.83 -3.10
C SER A 412 23.79 -9.02 -3.72
N ALA A 413 24.49 -8.23 -2.92
CA ALA A 413 25.65 -7.45 -3.33
C ALA A 413 26.96 -8.24 -3.47
N MET A 414 26.96 -9.56 -3.21
CA MET A 414 28.18 -10.39 -3.27
C MET A 414 28.57 -10.84 -4.69
N SER A 415 27.76 -10.54 -5.70
CA SER A 415 28.03 -10.95 -7.08
C SER A 415 29.07 -10.03 -7.74
N THR A 416 30.36 -10.31 -7.50
CA THR A 416 31.45 -9.58 -8.18
C THR A 416 31.69 -10.12 -9.59
N ASN A 417 31.52 -11.44 -9.80
CA ASN A 417 31.68 -12.13 -11.09
C ASN A 417 30.57 -13.16 -11.40
N GLY A 418 29.38 -12.99 -10.84
CA GLY A 418 28.30 -13.98 -11.00
C GLY A 418 28.44 -15.20 -10.10
N ASP A 419 29.31 -15.15 -9.09
CA ASP A 419 29.61 -16.28 -8.18
C ASP A 419 28.35 -16.84 -7.50
N ARG A 420 27.38 -15.97 -7.23
CA ARG A 420 26.08 -16.30 -6.64
C ARG A 420 25.23 -17.20 -7.55
N ALA A 421 25.42 -17.16 -8.88
CA ALA A 421 24.70 -18.01 -9.82
C ALA A 421 25.13 -19.48 -9.74
N TYR A 422 26.28 -19.76 -9.09
CA TYR A 422 26.74 -21.12 -8.85
C TYR A 422 26.19 -21.72 -7.56
N LEU A 423 25.53 -20.95 -6.69
CA LEU A 423 24.89 -21.48 -5.48
C LEU A 423 23.77 -22.45 -5.87
N ARG A 424 23.87 -23.66 -5.30
CA ARG A 424 22.96 -24.78 -5.52
C ARG A 424 22.11 -25.04 -4.29
N ASP A 425 21.30 -26.08 -4.39
CA ASP A 425 20.56 -26.66 -3.28
C ASP A 425 21.52 -27.03 -2.13
N ASN A 426 21.00 -26.99 -0.91
CA ASN A 426 21.69 -27.47 0.28
C ASN A 426 22.01 -28.96 0.14
N LEU A 427 22.89 -29.48 1.00
CA LEU A 427 23.28 -30.90 0.97
C LEU A 427 22.10 -31.87 1.19
N ASP A 428 21.02 -31.39 1.78
CA ASP A 428 19.77 -32.14 1.99
C ASP A 428 18.77 -31.99 0.81
N GLY A 429 19.14 -31.28 -0.24
CA GLY A 429 18.30 -31.02 -1.42
C GLY A 429 17.32 -29.85 -1.28
N SER A 430 17.28 -29.17 -0.13
CA SER A 430 16.43 -27.98 0.05
C SER A 430 17.04 -26.73 -0.59
N SER A 431 16.21 -25.77 -1.00
CA SER A 431 16.70 -24.48 -1.49
C SER A 431 17.35 -23.67 -0.34
N PRO A 432 18.52 -23.05 -0.54
CA PRO A 432 19.14 -22.19 0.47
C PRO A 432 18.26 -20.96 0.73
N LEU A 433 18.09 -20.64 2.02
CA LEU A 433 17.49 -19.37 2.45
C LEU A 433 18.54 -18.63 3.29
N PHE A 434 19.08 -17.54 2.73
CA PHE A 434 20.01 -16.65 3.42
C PHE A 434 19.30 -15.36 3.82
N PRO A 435 19.49 -14.85 5.05
CA PRO A 435 18.89 -13.59 5.45
C PRO A 435 19.35 -12.45 4.53
N LEU A 436 18.44 -11.51 4.25
CA LEU A 436 18.78 -10.28 3.54
C LEU A 436 19.29 -9.26 4.56
N ILE A 437 20.59 -9.00 4.56
CA ILE A 437 21.28 -8.16 5.55
C ILE A 437 21.55 -6.77 4.97
N LEU A 438 21.25 -5.73 5.75
CA LEU A 438 21.51 -4.33 5.45
C LEU A 438 22.93 -3.95 5.90
N GLY A 439 23.83 -3.76 4.94
CA GLY A 439 25.22 -3.40 5.19
C GLY A 439 25.49 -1.91 4.95
N ALA A 440 26.24 -1.25 5.84
CA ALA A 440 26.69 0.13 5.66
C ALA A 440 27.72 0.30 4.51
N ALA A 441 27.77 1.49 3.91
CA ALA A 441 28.68 1.83 2.81
C ALA A 441 30.15 1.93 3.24
N ALA A 442 30.38 2.56 4.40
CA ALA A 442 31.71 2.93 4.85
C ALA A 442 32.43 1.75 5.51
N GLN A 443 33.76 1.86 5.56
CA GLN A 443 34.58 0.97 6.37
C GLN A 443 34.53 1.41 7.86
N PRO A 444 34.34 0.49 8.81
CA PRO A 444 34.05 -0.92 8.60
C PRO A 444 32.62 -1.15 8.11
N ARG A 445 32.46 -2.05 7.13
CA ARG A 445 31.12 -2.46 6.69
C ARG A 445 30.47 -3.19 7.86
N HIS A 446 29.50 -2.53 8.49
CA HIS A 446 28.73 -3.10 9.58
C HIS A 446 27.32 -3.41 9.08
N GLY A 447 26.90 -4.66 9.26
CA GLY A 447 25.49 -5.03 9.11
C GLY A 447 24.72 -4.60 10.34
N TRP A 448 23.61 -3.90 10.18
CA TRP A 448 22.83 -3.38 11.31
C TRP A 448 21.44 -4.02 11.41
N GLY A 449 20.99 -4.74 10.40
CA GLY A 449 19.72 -5.46 10.49
C GLY A 449 19.37 -6.27 9.25
N GLU A 450 18.22 -6.93 9.31
CA GLU A 450 17.71 -7.81 8.27
C GLU A 450 16.29 -7.42 7.84
N PHE A 451 15.91 -7.82 6.62
CA PHE A 451 14.52 -7.75 6.21
C PHE A 451 13.69 -8.83 6.91
N ASP A 452 12.59 -8.44 7.54
CA ASP A 452 11.69 -9.38 8.22
C ASP A 452 10.86 -10.18 7.21
N GLY A 453 10.96 -11.52 7.29
CA GLY A 453 10.22 -12.43 6.42
C GLY A 453 10.73 -12.46 4.97
N CYS A 454 11.94 -11.98 4.69
CA CYS A 454 12.54 -12.06 3.36
C CYS A 454 13.95 -12.65 3.42
N ALA A 455 14.22 -13.59 2.52
CA ALA A 455 15.52 -14.23 2.39
C ALA A 455 15.95 -14.22 0.92
N TRP A 456 17.24 -14.21 0.64
CA TRP A 456 17.73 -14.57 -0.68
C TRP A 456 17.62 -16.09 -0.87
N THR A 457 17.29 -16.52 -2.08
CA THR A 457 17.32 -17.94 -2.50
C THR A 457 17.93 -18.04 -3.90
N THR A 458 18.40 -19.24 -4.26
CA THR A 458 18.81 -19.53 -5.64
C THR A 458 17.59 -19.81 -6.51
N GLY A 459 17.65 -19.39 -7.77
CA GLY A 459 16.76 -19.81 -8.86
C GLY A 459 17.21 -21.10 -9.53
N PHE A 460 18.28 -21.73 -9.06
CA PHE A 460 18.65 -23.07 -9.51
C PHE A 460 17.55 -24.06 -9.09
N SER A 461 16.97 -24.77 -10.06
CA SER A 461 15.82 -25.66 -9.85
C SER A 461 14.60 -25.01 -9.18
N THR A 462 14.54 -23.69 -9.13
CA THR A 462 13.53 -22.92 -8.40
C THR A 462 12.97 -21.84 -9.33
N ALA A 463 11.69 -21.92 -9.66
CA ALA A 463 11.00 -20.92 -10.45
C ALA A 463 10.28 -19.91 -9.54
N SER A 464 9.86 -18.78 -10.10
CA SER A 464 8.94 -17.88 -9.38
C SER A 464 7.65 -18.62 -9.01
N GLU A 465 7.11 -18.31 -7.83
CA GLU A 465 5.95 -18.96 -7.20
C GLU A 465 6.20 -20.38 -6.65
N SER A 466 7.43 -20.92 -6.79
CA SER A 466 7.81 -22.17 -6.13
C SER A 466 7.72 -22.06 -4.61
N ARG A 467 7.19 -23.12 -3.97
CA ARG A 467 7.15 -23.25 -2.51
C ARG A 467 8.43 -23.84 -1.98
N ILE A 468 8.97 -23.24 -0.91
CA ILE A 468 10.09 -23.74 -0.14
C ILE A 468 9.59 -23.94 1.30
N GLU A 469 9.54 -25.17 1.75
CA GLU A 469 9.15 -25.50 3.13
C GLU A 469 10.42 -25.56 3.99
N ARG A 470 10.51 -24.72 5.03
CA ARG A 470 11.65 -24.74 5.96
C ARG A 470 11.19 -24.37 7.36
N GLU A 471 11.61 -25.18 8.35
CA GLU A 471 11.38 -24.93 9.78
C GLU A 471 9.89 -24.69 10.12
N GLY A 472 8.99 -25.40 9.43
CA GLY A 472 7.54 -25.30 9.62
C GLY A 472 6.91 -24.02 9.06
N ALA A 473 7.63 -23.26 8.23
CA ALA A 473 7.11 -22.13 7.49
C ALA A 473 7.17 -22.37 5.97
N THR A 474 6.14 -21.92 5.28
CA THR A 474 6.08 -21.90 3.81
C THR A 474 6.65 -20.59 3.29
N TRP A 475 7.59 -20.69 2.37
CA TRP A 475 8.16 -19.55 1.66
C TRP A 475 7.81 -19.65 0.17
N LEU A 476 7.62 -18.51 -0.49
CA LEU A 476 7.45 -18.43 -1.94
C LEU A 476 8.65 -17.74 -2.58
N ALA A 477 9.24 -18.38 -3.58
CA ALA A 477 10.33 -17.80 -4.35
C ALA A 477 9.81 -16.83 -5.42
N PHE A 478 10.50 -15.71 -5.63
CA PHE A 478 10.17 -14.72 -6.65
C PHE A 478 11.45 -14.17 -7.28
N GLN A 479 11.41 -14.01 -8.59
CA GLN A 479 12.52 -13.46 -9.36
C GLN A 479 12.65 -11.93 -9.22
N ASN A 480 13.82 -11.40 -9.57
CA ASN A 480 14.13 -9.97 -9.60
C ASN A 480 13.64 -9.36 -10.92
N THR A 481 12.44 -8.79 -10.94
CA THR A 481 11.83 -8.16 -12.13
C THR A 481 11.76 -9.14 -13.31
N PHE A 482 12.48 -8.89 -14.41
CA PHE A 482 12.52 -9.73 -15.61
C PHE A 482 13.67 -10.76 -15.60
N ARG A 483 14.51 -10.79 -14.55
CA ARG A 483 15.73 -11.62 -14.51
C ARG A 483 15.45 -13.02 -13.99
N ILE A 484 15.82 -14.04 -14.77
CA ILE A 484 15.55 -15.45 -14.46
C ILE A 484 16.81 -16.27 -14.13
N SER A 485 18.00 -15.66 -14.11
CA SER A 485 19.23 -16.37 -13.75
C SER A 485 19.21 -16.79 -12.26
N PRO A 486 19.92 -17.87 -11.88
CA PRO A 486 19.84 -18.43 -10.53
C PRO A 486 20.17 -17.46 -9.40
N ASP A 487 20.89 -16.39 -9.66
CA ASP A 487 21.28 -15.41 -8.65
C ASP A 487 20.20 -14.36 -8.34
N ASN A 488 19.13 -14.28 -9.14
CA ASN A 488 18.15 -13.20 -9.13
C ASN A 488 16.85 -13.55 -8.40
N TYR A 489 16.90 -14.32 -7.31
CA TYR A 489 15.69 -14.74 -6.58
C TYR A 489 15.72 -14.34 -5.10
N PHE A 490 14.55 -14.04 -4.56
CA PHE A 490 14.32 -13.96 -3.12
C PHE A 490 13.13 -14.83 -2.75
N ALA A 491 13.07 -15.22 -1.50
CA ALA A 491 11.98 -15.96 -0.91
C ALA A 491 11.24 -15.07 0.10
N LEU A 492 9.91 -15.06 0.00
CA LEU A 492 9.02 -14.38 0.91
C LEU A 492 8.37 -15.41 1.84
N LYS A 493 8.50 -15.22 3.15
CA LYS A 493 7.79 -16.02 4.14
C LYS A 493 6.30 -15.70 4.08
N MET A 494 5.47 -16.73 3.96
CA MET A 494 4.02 -16.63 4.04
C MET A 494 3.63 -16.89 5.50
N ASP A 495 2.98 -15.90 6.13
CA ASP A 495 2.65 -15.90 7.57
C ASP A 495 1.35 -16.65 7.91
#